data_AF-A0A4P9YDV4-F1
#
_entry.id   AF-A0A4P9YDV4-F1
#
_cell.length_a   1.000
_cell.length_b   1.000
_cell.length_c   1.000
_cell.angle_alpha   90.00
_cell.angle_beta   90.00
_cell.angle_gamma   90.00
#
_symmetry.space_group_name_H-M   'P 1'
#
loop_
_entity.id
_entity.type
_entity.pdbx_description
1 polymer ?
#
loop_
_entity_poly.entity_id
_entity_poly.type
_entity_poly.pdbx_seq_one_letter_code
_entity_poly.pdbx_strand_id
1 'polypeptide(L)'
;MVKILLENLRVDPSANDNYAVRTAAEYGHTAIVKMLLADSRVNASADSNTAIQLASENGHTDIVRMLLADSRVDPSVQNDYAIQYASEYGHAEIVRMLLADSRVNP
;
A
#
# COMPACT_ATOMS: atom_id res chain seq x y z
N MET A 1 -4.42 6.02 19.66
CA MET A 1 -3.23 5.29 20.13
C MET A 1 -2.04 5.47 19.20
N VAL A 2 -2.14 5.14 17.91
CA VAL A 2 -0.99 5.13 16.96
C VAL A 2 -0.32 6.51 16.78
N LYS A 3 -1.08 7.61 16.78
CA LYS A 3 -0.53 8.98 16.68
C LYS A 3 0.48 9.33 17.79
N ILE A 4 0.20 8.91 19.02
CA ILE A 4 1.07 9.16 20.20
C ILE A 4 2.36 8.31 20.14
N LEU A 5 2.32 7.15 19.46
CA LEU A 5 3.49 6.28 19.29
C LEU A 5 4.46 6.80 18.24
N LEU A 6 3.96 7.43 17.16
CA LEU A 6 4.79 8.04 16.12
C LEU A 6 5.38 9.40 16.53
N GLU A 7 4.65 10.18 17.32
CA GLU A 7 5.11 11.46 17.87
C GLU A 7 6.16 11.29 18.99
N ASN A 8 6.18 10.13 19.66
CA ASN A 8 7.33 9.75 20.48
C ASN A 8 8.47 9.27 19.57
N LEU A 9 9.59 9.99 19.58
CA LEU A 9 10.87 9.75 18.89
C LEU A 9 11.51 8.35 19.03
N ARG A 10 10.78 7.33 19.51
CA ARG A 10 11.24 5.96 19.75
C ARG A 10 10.74 4.92 18.75
N VAL A 11 9.69 5.20 17.98
CA VAL A 11 9.21 4.25 16.96
C VAL A 11 9.67 4.72 15.59
N ASP A 12 10.48 3.90 14.94
CA ASP A 12 10.85 4.05 13.54
C ASP A 12 9.75 3.41 12.67
N PRO A 13 8.91 4.19 11.96
CA PRO A 13 7.84 3.65 11.14
C PRO A 13 8.36 2.93 9.88
N SER A 14 9.65 3.09 9.55
CA SER A 14 10.30 2.42 8.43
C SER A 14 10.91 1.06 8.79
N ALA A 15 10.91 0.70 10.07
CA ALA A 15 11.49 -0.54 10.57
C ALA A 15 10.93 -1.80 9.88
N ASN A 16 11.78 -2.82 9.75
CA ASN A 16 11.46 -4.11 9.11
C ASN A 16 10.82 -3.93 7.73
N ASP A 17 11.49 -3.17 6.86
CA ASP A 17 11.00 -2.85 5.51
C ASP A 17 9.57 -2.30 5.50
N ASN A 18 9.36 -1.29 6.36
CA ASN A 18 8.08 -0.60 6.51
C ASN A 18 6.92 -1.58 6.87
N TYR A 19 7.20 -2.54 7.75
CA TYR A 19 6.23 -3.54 8.20
C TYR A 19 4.90 -2.92 8.64
N ALA A 20 4.94 -1.79 9.36
CA ALA A 20 3.75 -1.13 9.87
C ALA A 20 2.74 -0.73 8.78
N VAL A 21 3.21 -0.13 7.66
CA VAL A 21 2.29 0.29 6.58
C VAL A 21 1.79 -0.91 5.79
N ARG A 22 2.62 -1.96 5.62
CA ARG A 22 2.23 -3.21 4.96
C ARG A 22 1.11 -3.92 5.73
N THR A 23 1.28 -4.13 7.02
CA THR A 23 0.27 -4.76 7.88
C THR A 23 -1.00 -3.92 7.98
N ALA A 24 -0.86 -2.58 8.06
CA ALA A 24 -2.03 -1.69 8.04
C ALA A 24 -2.79 -1.76 6.69
N ALA A 25 -2.07 -1.92 5.59
CA ALA A 25 -2.65 -2.08 4.26
C ALA A 25 -3.36 -3.44 4.10
N GLU A 26 -2.75 -4.53 4.57
CA GLU A 26 -3.32 -5.89 4.57
C GLU A 26 -4.66 -5.97 5.33
N TYR A 27 -4.73 -5.36 6.52
CA TYR A 27 -5.93 -5.40 7.37
C TYR A 27 -6.91 -4.24 7.16
N GLY A 28 -6.74 -3.43 6.10
CA GLY A 28 -7.72 -2.40 5.76
C GLY A 28 -7.75 -1.21 6.72
N HIS A 29 -6.68 -0.98 7.47
CA HIS A 29 -6.58 0.09 8.46
C HIS A 29 -6.29 1.46 7.81
N THR A 30 -7.24 1.93 6.99
CA THR A 30 -7.12 3.13 6.15
C THR A 30 -6.61 4.38 6.89
N ALA A 31 -7.10 4.64 8.12
CA ALA A 31 -6.65 5.78 8.91
C ALA A 31 -5.18 5.64 9.38
N ILE A 32 -4.72 4.41 9.65
CA ILE A 32 -3.32 4.14 10.03
C ILE A 32 -2.42 4.28 8.82
N VAL A 33 -2.81 3.73 7.65
CA VAL A 33 -2.07 3.90 6.40
C VAL A 33 -1.90 5.38 6.07
N LYS A 34 -2.99 6.16 6.11
CA LYS A 34 -2.94 7.61 5.86
C LYS A 34 -1.97 8.33 6.79
N MET A 35 -1.99 7.98 8.07
CA MET A 35 -1.12 8.60 9.06
C MET A 35 0.35 8.20 8.87
N LEU A 36 0.62 6.93 8.54
CA LEU A 36 1.98 6.45 8.26
C LEU A 36 2.55 7.08 6.99
N LEU A 37 1.78 7.14 5.90
CA LEU A 37 2.22 7.75 4.64
C LEU A 37 2.45 9.27 4.75
N ALA A 38 1.91 9.93 5.77
CA ALA A 38 2.20 11.33 6.06
C ALA A 38 3.58 11.53 6.72
N ASP A 39 4.21 10.47 7.23
CA ASP A 39 5.57 10.51 7.76
C ASP A 39 6.59 10.25 6.65
N SER A 40 7.49 11.22 6.41
CA SER A 40 8.46 11.16 5.31
C SER A 40 9.46 10.00 5.41
N ARG A 41 9.59 9.38 6.59
CA ARG A 41 10.45 8.19 6.78
C ARG A 41 9.84 6.94 6.17
N VAL A 42 8.51 6.91 5.98
CA VAL A 42 7.82 5.76 5.41
C VAL A 42 8.04 5.71 3.89
N ASN A 43 8.49 4.55 3.44
CA ASN A 43 8.59 4.21 2.03
C ASN A 43 7.44 3.29 1.62
N ALA A 44 6.48 3.82 0.87
CA ALA A 44 5.31 3.08 0.37
C ALA A 44 5.68 1.96 -0.62
N SER A 45 6.85 2.03 -1.27
CA SER A 45 7.34 1.02 -2.21
C SER A 45 8.26 -0.02 -1.59
N ALA A 46 8.44 0.01 -0.27
CA ALA A 46 9.27 -0.96 0.44
C ALA A 46 8.79 -2.40 0.25
N ASP A 47 9.73 -3.33 0.38
CA ASP A 47 9.54 -4.77 0.15
C ASP A 47 8.83 -5.03 -1.19
N SER A 48 9.38 -4.50 -2.29
CA SER A 48 8.82 -4.70 -3.65
C SER A 48 7.36 -4.26 -3.80
N ASN A 49 6.98 -3.11 -3.21
CA ASN A 49 5.60 -2.62 -3.22
C ASN A 49 4.59 -3.56 -2.53
N THR A 50 5.01 -4.34 -1.52
CA THR A 50 4.13 -5.30 -0.83
C THR A 50 2.85 -4.66 -0.28
N ALA A 51 2.88 -3.39 0.16
CA ALA A 51 1.70 -2.74 0.71
C ALA A 51 0.53 -2.66 -0.30
N ILE A 52 0.80 -2.34 -1.58
CA ILE A 52 -0.27 -2.28 -2.60
C ILE A 52 -0.73 -3.68 -3.01
N GLN A 53 0.16 -4.68 -2.99
CA GLN A 53 -0.19 -6.07 -3.27
C GLN A 53 -1.17 -6.61 -2.23
N LEU A 54 -0.86 -6.48 -0.93
CA LEU A 54 -1.72 -6.94 0.16
C LEU A 54 -3.06 -6.20 0.21
N ALA A 55 -3.06 -4.89 -0.04
CA ALA A 55 -4.30 -4.13 -0.14
C ALA A 55 -5.16 -4.59 -1.33
N SER A 56 -4.53 -4.95 -2.45
CA SER A 56 -5.20 -5.42 -3.66
C SER A 56 -5.78 -6.82 -3.49
N GLU A 57 -5.02 -7.73 -2.88
CA GLU A 57 -5.46 -9.08 -2.50
C GLU A 57 -6.69 -9.06 -1.59
N ASN A 58 -6.70 -8.17 -0.60
CA ASN A 58 -7.76 -8.10 0.42
C ASN A 58 -8.91 -7.14 0.07
N GLY A 59 -8.90 -6.51 -1.11
CA GLY A 59 -10.02 -5.69 -1.58
C GLY A 59 -10.09 -4.28 -0.99
N HIS A 60 -9.00 -3.77 -0.39
CA HIS A 60 -8.97 -2.47 0.29
C HIS A 60 -8.80 -1.30 -0.70
N THR A 61 -9.85 -1.05 -1.46
CA THR A 61 -9.87 -0.08 -2.58
C THR A 61 -9.37 1.32 -2.20
N ASP A 62 -9.76 1.86 -1.05
CA ASP A 62 -9.31 3.19 -0.60
C ASP A 62 -7.81 3.24 -0.29
N ILE A 63 -7.24 2.12 0.20
CA ILE A 63 -5.82 2.00 0.48
C ILE A 63 -5.04 1.89 -0.83
N VAL A 64 -5.52 1.09 -1.80
CA VAL A 64 -4.91 1.02 -3.13
C VAL A 64 -4.87 2.41 -3.78
N ARG A 65 -5.99 3.15 -3.75
CA ARG A 65 -6.06 4.52 -4.26
C ARG A 65 -5.04 5.44 -3.58
N MET A 66 -4.89 5.33 -2.28
CA MET A 66 -3.96 6.15 -1.49
C MET A 66 -2.50 5.81 -1.81
N LEU A 67 -2.17 4.54 -1.97
CA LEU A 67 -0.83 4.08 -2.34
C LEU A 67 -0.46 4.50 -3.77
N LEU A 68 -1.39 4.40 -4.73
CA LEU A 68 -1.16 4.85 -6.11
C LEU A 68 -0.91 6.36 -6.21
N ALA A 69 -1.45 7.15 -5.29
CA ALA A 69 -1.18 8.59 -5.22
C ALA A 69 0.27 8.91 -4.81
N ASP A 70 1.00 7.95 -4.23
CA ASP A 70 2.43 8.07 -3.99
C ASP A 70 3.20 7.70 -5.25
N SER A 71 3.92 8.68 -5.81
CA SER A 71 4.71 8.51 -7.04
C SER A 71 5.80 7.43 -6.95
N ARG A 72 6.20 7.04 -5.73
CA ARG A 72 7.22 6.02 -5.51
C ARG A 72 6.68 4.61 -5.68
N VAL A 73 5.36 4.42 -5.56
CA VAL A 73 4.71 3.12 -5.71
C VAL A 73 4.69 2.73 -7.18
N ASP A 74 5.06 1.50 -7.50
CA ASP A 74 4.93 0.96 -8.85
C ASP A 74 4.03 -0.29 -8.81
N PRO A 75 2.78 -0.18 -9.32
CA PRO A 75 1.83 -1.30 -9.31
C PRO A 75 2.22 -2.46 -10.24
N SER A 76 3.19 -2.27 -11.14
CA SER A 76 3.63 -3.31 -12.09
C SER A 76 4.73 -4.24 -11.55
N VAL A 77 5.20 -3.98 -10.32
CA VAL A 77 6.25 -4.77 -9.69
C VAL A 77 5.83 -6.21 -9.48
N GLN A 78 6.80 -7.12 -9.59
CA GLN A 78 6.62 -8.57 -9.50
C GLN A 78 5.63 -9.14 -10.52
N ASN A 79 5.73 -8.73 -11.78
CA ASN A 79 4.81 -9.18 -12.84
C ASN A 79 3.35 -8.82 -12.52
N ASP A 80 3.09 -7.58 -12.10
CA ASP A 80 1.74 -7.09 -11.82
C ASP A 80 1.00 -7.87 -10.71
N TYR A 81 1.68 -8.33 -9.66
CA TYR A 81 1.05 -9.10 -8.57
C TYR A 81 -0.16 -8.41 -7.94
N ALA A 82 -0.13 -7.08 -7.80
CA ALA A 82 -1.30 -6.33 -7.32
C ALA A 82 -2.53 -6.58 -8.22
N ILE A 83 -2.36 -6.63 -9.54
CA ILE A 83 -3.42 -6.90 -10.51
C ILE A 83 -3.83 -8.38 -10.45
N GLN A 84 -2.85 -9.30 -10.39
CA GLN A 84 -3.11 -10.73 -10.31
C GLN A 84 -3.94 -11.06 -9.08
N TYR A 85 -3.54 -10.60 -7.89
CA TYR A 85 -4.28 -10.82 -6.65
C TYR A 85 -5.67 -10.17 -6.69
N ALA A 86 -5.79 -8.92 -7.12
CA ALA A 86 -7.10 -8.29 -7.26
C ALA A 86 -8.02 -9.07 -8.22
N SER A 87 -7.47 -9.66 -9.27
CA SER A 87 -8.22 -10.47 -10.24
C SER A 87 -8.62 -11.82 -9.66
N GLU A 88 -7.69 -12.52 -9.00
CA GLU A 88 -7.90 -13.83 -8.38
C GLU A 88 -9.02 -13.78 -7.33
N TYR A 89 -9.05 -12.73 -6.51
CA TYR A 89 -10.04 -12.55 -5.45
C TYR A 89 -11.29 -11.76 -5.88
N GLY A 90 -11.40 -11.38 -7.17
CA GLY A 90 -12.61 -10.77 -7.73
C GLY A 90 -12.83 -9.28 -7.43
N HIS A 91 -11.78 -8.55 -7.04
CA HIS A 91 -11.81 -7.13 -6.72
C HIS A 91 -11.79 -6.25 -7.98
N ALA A 92 -12.86 -6.32 -8.78
CA ALA A 92 -12.96 -5.71 -10.11
C ALA A 92 -12.78 -4.17 -10.13
N GLU A 93 -13.09 -3.47 -9.03
CA GLU A 93 -12.79 -2.02 -8.94
C GLU A 93 -11.29 -1.76 -8.85
N ILE A 94 -10.57 -2.56 -8.06
CA ILE A 94 -9.11 -2.46 -7.90
C ILE A 94 -8.41 -2.80 -9.22
N VAL A 95 -8.82 -3.88 -9.90
CA VAL A 95 -8.28 -4.24 -11.22
C VAL A 95 -8.41 -3.09 -12.21
N ARG A 96 -9.60 -2.47 -12.30
CA ARG A 96 -9.83 -1.32 -13.18
C ARG A 96 -8.98 -0.11 -12.78
N MET A 97 -8.81 0.11 -11.48
CA MET A 97 -7.98 1.21 -10.97
C MET A 97 -6.51 1.03 -11.31
N LEU A 98 -5.96 -0.18 -11.11
CA LEU A 98 -4.57 -0.51 -11.40
C LEU A 98 -4.29 -0.44 -12.91
N LEU A 99 -5.16 -1.02 -13.75
CA LEU A 99 -5.01 -0.97 -15.21
C LEU A 99 -5.15 0.44 -15.81
N ALA A 100 -5.76 1.37 -15.08
CA ALA A 100 -5.85 2.78 -15.48
C ALA A 100 -4.61 3.60 -15.09
N ASP A 101 -3.72 3.06 -14.27
CA ASP A 101 -2.49 3.75 -13.86
C ASP A 101 -1.47 3.73 -14.99
N SER A 102 -0.89 4.90 -15.31
CA SER A 102 0.06 5.06 -16.42
C SER A 102 1.35 4.24 -16.30
N ARG A 103 1.66 3.74 -15.09
CA ARG A 103 2.82 2.89 -14.84
C ARG A 103 2.58 1.44 -15.26
N VAL A 104 1.33 1.03 -15.39
CA VAL A 104 0.97 -0.33 -15.83
C VAL A 104 0.94 -0.36 -17.37
N ASN A 105 1.64 -1.33 -17.95
CA ASN A 105 1.55 -1.63 -19.38
C ASN A 105 0.76 -2.93 -19.56
N PRO A 106 -0.51 -2.85 -20.00
CA PRO A 106 -1.36 -4.03 -20.17
C PRO A 106 -0.94 -4.98 -21.30
#